data_AF-A0A7S4HR22-F1
#
_entry.id   AF-A0A7S4HR22-F1
#
_cell.length_a   1.000
_cell.length_b   1.000
_cell.length_c   1.000
_cell.angle_alpha   90.00
_cell.angle_beta   90.00
_cell.angle_gamma   90.00
#
_symmetry.space_group_name_H-M   'P 1'
#
loop_
_entity.id
_entity.type
_entity.pdbx_description
1 polymer ?
#
loop_
_entity_poly.entity_id
_entity_poly.type
_entity_poly.pdbx_seq_one_letter_code
_entity_poly.pdbx_strand_id
1 'polypeptide(L)'
;TDSEQHWELMRKQISVLYTRLYVALVTLLCFAYIFPSTMRLLTLAIYSFWVPQIICNVTRETRFAFSKQYLIGTSVTRLFIPLYFYACPYNFFHIEPSTTFPMVLVGWQAFQIAILMLQDKKGPRFFIPKKYLPQKYDYYRSVFSVEETDCVICMNPVDSRYIDHMVTPCGHIFHARCLEQW
;
A
#
# COMPACT_ATOMS: atom_id res chain seq x y z
N THR A 1 -53.05 12.38 -14.46
CA THR A 1 -53.06 10.93 -14.18
C THR A 1 -51.66 10.34 -14.31
N ASP A 2 -50.98 10.43 -15.45
CA ASP A 2 -49.65 9.82 -15.63
C ASP A 2 -48.55 10.51 -14.79
N SER A 3 -48.61 11.84 -14.66
CA SER A 3 -47.71 12.59 -13.79
C SER A 3 -47.88 12.22 -12.31
N GLU A 4 -49.12 12.07 -11.83
CA GLU A 4 -49.42 11.68 -10.45
C GLU A 4 -48.95 10.25 -10.15
N GLN A 5 -49.17 9.32 -11.09
CA GLN A 5 -48.66 7.94 -10.97
C GLN A 5 -47.13 7.90 -10.95
N HIS A 6 -46.47 8.74 -11.75
CA HIS A 6 -45.00 8.88 -11.73
C HIS A 6 -44.49 9.40 -10.38
N TRP A 7 -45.14 10.43 -9.82
CA TRP A 7 -44.80 10.96 -8.49
C TRP A 7 -45.04 9.96 -7.36
N GLU A 8 -46.07 9.12 -7.45
CA GLU A 8 -46.30 8.03 -6.49
C GLU A 8 -45.25 6.92 -6.57
N LEU A 9 -44.84 6.54 -7.79
CA LEU A 9 -43.78 5.56 -8.00
C LEU A 9 -42.45 6.04 -7.40
N MET A 10 -42.08 7.30 -7.68
CA MET A 10 -40.88 7.90 -7.11
C MET A 10 -40.91 7.92 -5.58
N ARG A 11 -42.04 8.31 -4.98
CA ARG A 11 -42.21 8.28 -3.51
C ARG A 11 -42.01 6.88 -2.94
N LYS A 12 -42.60 5.85 -3.55
CA LYS A 12 -42.43 4.45 -3.11
C LYS A 12 -40.97 4.00 -3.19
N GLN A 13 -40.27 4.32 -4.28
CA GLN A 13 -38.86 3.96 -4.45
C GLN A 13 -37.96 4.65 -3.41
N ILE A 14 -38.19 5.93 -3.18
CA ILE A 14 -37.48 6.71 -2.16
C ILE A 14 -37.75 6.13 -0.76
N SER A 15 -39.01 5.82 -0.42
CA SER A 15 -39.36 5.20 0.86
C SER A 15 -38.67 3.84 1.05
N VAL A 16 -38.64 3.00 0.01
CA VAL A 16 -37.95 1.69 0.06
C VAL A 16 -36.45 1.87 0.28
N LEU A 17 -35.82 2.83 -0.40
CA LEU A 17 -34.40 3.15 -0.19
C LEU A 17 -34.14 3.59 1.25
N TYR A 18 -34.93 4.52 1.78
CA TYR A 18 -34.79 4.99 3.16
C TYR A 18 -35.03 3.89 4.18
N THR A 19 -36.08 3.07 4.02
CA THR A 19 -36.33 1.95 4.93
C THR A 19 -35.16 0.97 4.94
N ARG A 20 -34.61 0.62 3.78
CA ARG A 20 -33.43 -0.26 3.69
C ARG A 20 -32.21 0.37 4.37
N LEU A 21 -31.97 1.67 4.12
CA LEU A 21 -30.88 2.41 4.74
C LEU A 21 -31.01 2.42 6.27
N TYR A 22 -32.18 2.75 6.81
CA TYR A 22 -32.39 2.83 8.25
C TYR A 22 -32.32 1.46 8.93
N VAL A 23 -32.87 0.41 8.32
CA VAL A 23 -32.72 -0.96 8.84
C VAL A 23 -31.25 -1.38 8.83
N ALA A 24 -30.50 -1.10 7.75
CA ALA A 24 -29.06 -1.35 7.70
C ALA A 24 -28.29 -0.55 8.75
N LEU A 25 -28.62 0.74 8.94
CA LEU A 25 -27.98 1.60 9.93
C LEU A 25 -28.22 1.07 11.35
N VAL A 26 -29.47 0.78 11.71
CA VAL A 26 -29.83 0.27 13.03
C VAL A 26 -29.17 -1.08 13.29
N THR A 27 -29.19 -1.99 12.33
CA THR A 27 -28.52 -3.31 12.48
C THR A 27 -27.01 -3.17 12.67
N LEU A 28 -26.35 -2.27 11.93
CA LEU A 28 -24.92 -1.96 12.11
C LEU A 28 -24.63 -1.35 13.48
N LEU A 29 -25.44 -0.41 13.96
CA LEU A 29 -25.27 0.21 15.27
C LEU A 29 -25.49 -0.80 16.41
N CYS A 30 -26.53 -1.64 16.31
CA CYS A 30 -26.76 -2.72 17.26
C CYS A 30 -25.60 -3.72 17.27
N PHE A 31 -25.10 -4.12 16.09
CA PHE A 31 -23.94 -5.00 15.99
C PHE A 31 -22.69 -4.37 16.62
N ALA A 32 -22.45 -3.09 16.37
CA ALA A 32 -21.33 -2.36 16.95
C ALA A 32 -21.40 -2.28 18.48
N TYR A 33 -22.60 -2.06 19.02
CA TYR A 33 -22.84 -2.00 20.46
C TYR A 33 -22.71 -3.36 21.14
N ILE A 34 -23.27 -4.43 20.55
CA ILE A 34 -23.26 -5.78 21.14
C ILE A 34 -21.86 -6.43 21.06
N PHE A 35 -21.08 -6.14 20.01
CA PHE A 35 -19.79 -6.80 19.74
C PHE A 35 -18.58 -5.82 19.73
N PRO A 36 -18.24 -5.20 20.87
CA PRO A 36 -17.17 -4.20 20.93
C PRO A 36 -15.78 -4.76 20.58
N SER A 37 -15.51 -6.04 20.88
CA SER A 37 -14.26 -6.70 20.49
C SER A 37 -14.09 -6.80 18.97
N THR A 38 -15.17 -7.13 18.25
CA THR A 38 -15.16 -7.17 16.78
C THR A 38 -14.96 -5.78 16.21
N MET A 39 -15.58 -4.75 16.79
CA MET A 39 -15.38 -3.35 16.36
C MET A 39 -13.92 -2.89 16.50
N ARG A 40 -13.24 -3.27 17.58
CA ARG A 40 -11.81 -2.99 17.77
C ARG A 40 -10.95 -3.67 16.71
N LEU A 41 -11.22 -4.92 16.37
CA LEU A 41 -10.52 -5.63 15.31
C LEU A 41 -10.76 -5.01 13.93
N LEU A 42 -12.01 -4.65 13.61
CA LEU A 42 -12.35 -3.96 12.37
C LEU A 42 -11.64 -2.60 12.28
N THR A 43 -11.57 -1.87 13.40
CA THR A 43 -10.81 -0.61 13.46
C THR A 43 -9.34 -0.85 13.14
N LEU A 44 -8.69 -1.86 13.75
CA LEU A 44 -7.30 -2.19 13.40
C LEU A 44 -7.13 -2.59 11.93
N ALA A 45 -8.07 -3.34 11.36
CA ALA A 45 -8.04 -3.73 9.95
C ALA A 45 -8.16 -2.52 9.02
N ILE A 46 -9.12 -1.61 9.27
CA ILE A 46 -9.30 -0.38 8.47
C ILE A 46 -8.07 0.54 8.59
N TYR A 47 -7.46 0.62 9.77
CA TYR A 47 -6.22 1.38 10.01
C TYR A 47 -4.95 0.65 9.55
N SER A 48 -5.07 -0.52 8.92
CA SER A 48 -3.98 -1.23 8.24
C SER A 48 -3.84 -0.80 6.76
N PHE A 49 -4.31 0.39 6.41
CA PHE A 49 -4.39 0.86 5.02
C PHE A 49 -3.02 1.02 4.33
N TRP A 50 -1.90 1.02 5.06
CA TRP A 50 -0.56 0.99 4.45
C TRP A 50 -0.05 -0.41 4.14
N VAL A 51 -0.64 -1.46 4.71
CA VAL A 51 -0.21 -2.85 4.49
C VAL A 51 -0.24 -3.25 3.01
N PRO A 52 -1.29 -2.92 2.22
CA PRO A 52 -1.26 -3.17 0.78
C PRO A 52 -0.07 -2.50 0.07
N GLN A 53 0.31 -1.27 0.46
CA GLN A 53 1.46 -0.58 -0.10
C GLN A 53 2.78 -1.27 0.25
N ILE A 54 2.93 -1.73 1.50
CA ILE A 54 4.11 -2.50 1.93
C ILE A 54 4.27 -3.75 1.06
N ILE A 55 3.16 -4.48 0.80
CA ILE A 55 3.13 -5.67 -0.06
C ILE A 55 3.49 -5.32 -1.51
N CYS A 56 2.90 -4.24 -2.05
CA CYS A 56 3.22 -3.77 -3.40
C CYS A 56 4.71 -3.41 -3.55
N ASN A 57 5.30 -2.73 -2.56
CA ASN A 57 6.73 -2.39 -2.57
C ASN A 57 7.60 -3.66 -2.59
N VAL A 58 7.26 -4.68 -1.78
CA VAL A 58 7.99 -5.96 -1.75
C VAL A 58 7.91 -6.68 -3.09
N THR A 59 6.70 -6.78 -3.65
CA THR A 59 6.43 -7.57 -4.85
C THR A 59 7.05 -6.93 -6.09
N ARG A 60 6.91 -5.60 -6.25
CA ARG A 60 7.37 -4.86 -7.44
C ARG A 60 8.82 -4.35 -7.36
N GLU A 61 9.50 -4.56 -6.24
CA GLU A 61 10.85 -3.99 -5.97
C GLU A 61 10.93 -2.45 -6.11
N THR A 62 9.78 -1.77 -6.04
CA THR A 62 9.71 -0.32 -6.17
C THR A 62 10.01 0.35 -4.85
N ARG A 63 10.78 1.45 -4.90
CA ARG A 63 10.95 2.34 -3.76
C ARG A 63 9.67 3.16 -3.54
N PHE A 64 9.51 3.66 -2.31
CA PHE A 64 8.29 4.32 -1.86
C PHE A 64 7.94 5.51 -2.77
N ALA A 65 6.78 5.43 -3.44
CA ALA A 65 6.38 6.41 -4.46
C ALA A 65 5.90 7.77 -3.90
N PHE A 66 5.59 7.86 -2.60
CA PHE A 66 4.98 9.03 -2.00
C PHE A 66 6.00 9.90 -1.23
N SER A 67 5.70 11.19 -1.06
CA SER A 67 6.52 12.06 -0.22
C SER A 67 6.42 11.65 1.26
N LYS A 68 7.53 11.79 2.00
CA LYS A 68 7.60 11.46 3.44
C LYS A 68 6.61 12.28 4.27
N GLN A 69 6.38 13.53 3.87
CA GLN A 69 5.42 14.44 4.48
C GLN A 69 3.99 13.94 4.31
N TYR A 70 3.64 13.45 3.12
CA TYR A 70 2.32 12.88 2.86
C TYR A 70 2.04 11.67 3.76
N LEU A 71 3.00 10.73 3.85
CA LEU A 71 2.91 9.53 4.69
C LEU A 71 2.62 9.87 6.16
N ILE A 72 3.40 10.79 6.73
CA ILE A 72 3.25 11.20 8.13
C ILE A 72 1.96 11.98 8.32
N GLY A 73 1.71 12.99 7.48
CA GLY A 73 0.55 13.87 7.58
C GLY A 73 -0.76 13.11 7.49
N THR A 74 -0.93 12.23 6.51
CA THR A 74 -2.18 11.44 6.37
C THR A 74 -2.36 10.45 7.52
N SER A 75 -1.28 9.86 8.04
CA SER A 75 -1.38 8.92 9.17
C SER A 75 -1.78 9.62 10.46
N VAL A 76 -1.17 10.77 10.77
CA VAL A 76 -1.48 11.57 11.97
C VAL A 76 -2.91 12.11 11.90
N THR A 77 -3.28 12.72 10.78
CA THR A 77 -4.63 13.28 10.60
C THR A 77 -5.72 12.22 10.70
N ARG A 78 -5.48 11.02 10.14
CA ARG A 78 -6.46 9.92 10.22
C ARG A 78 -6.56 9.32 11.63
N LEU A 79 -5.49 9.30 12.42
CA LEU A 79 -5.54 8.85 13.81
C LEU A 79 -6.41 9.74 14.72
N PHE A 80 -6.68 10.99 14.32
CA PHE A 80 -7.47 11.92 15.15
C PHE A 80 -8.85 11.36 15.53
N ILE A 81 -9.60 10.84 14.55
CA ILE A 81 -10.97 10.34 14.73
C ILE A 81 -11.03 9.15 15.72
N PRO A 82 -10.27 8.06 15.55
CA PRO A 82 -10.34 6.91 16.45
C PRO A 82 -9.79 7.25 17.84
N LEU A 83 -8.77 8.12 17.93
CA LEU A 83 -8.29 8.57 19.23
C LEU A 83 -9.34 9.38 19.98
N TYR A 84 -10.08 10.25 19.28
CA TYR A 84 -11.21 10.97 19.90
C TYR A 84 -12.24 10.00 20.48
N PHE A 85 -12.67 8.98 19.73
CA PHE A 85 -13.70 8.06 20.21
C PHE A 85 -13.24 7.13 21.32
N TYR A 86 -12.02 6.60 21.25
CA TYR A 86 -11.55 5.57 22.19
C TYR A 86 -10.74 6.11 23.37
N ALA A 87 -10.19 7.34 23.30
CA ALA A 87 -9.41 7.93 24.38
C ALA A 87 -10.15 9.07 25.11
N CYS A 88 -11.12 9.75 24.48
CA CYS A 88 -11.84 10.83 25.14
C CYS A 88 -13.02 10.29 25.96
N PRO A 89 -13.10 10.59 27.28
CA PRO A 89 -14.23 10.17 28.12
C PRO A 89 -15.55 10.89 27.77
N TYR A 90 -15.47 12.07 27.16
CA TYR A 90 -16.63 12.88 26.75
C TYR A 90 -16.80 12.87 25.23
N ASN A 91 -16.83 11.69 24.63
CA ASN A 91 -17.09 11.54 23.19
C ASN A 91 -18.61 11.56 22.89
N PHE A 92 -18.97 12.00 21.68
CA PHE A 92 -20.37 12.14 21.25
C PHE A 92 -21.20 10.85 21.37
N PHE A 93 -20.58 9.68 21.15
CA PHE A 93 -21.24 8.38 21.22
C PHE A 93 -21.16 7.73 22.61
N HIS A 94 -20.59 8.42 23.61
CA HIS A 94 -20.35 7.90 24.96
C HIS A 94 -19.72 6.50 24.99
N ILE A 95 -18.82 6.22 24.05
CA ILE A 95 -18.04 4.98 24.01
C ILE A 95 -17.13 4.96 25.23
N GLU A 96 -17.06 3.82 25.92
CA GLU A 96 -16.20 3.68 27.09
C GLU A 96 -14.73 3.92 26.71
N PRO A 97 -14.06 4.89 27.35
CA PRO A 97 -12.67 5.18 27.07
C PRO A 97 -11.80 4.01 27.55
N SER A 98 -10.85 3.61 26.72
CA SER A 98 -9.83 2.62 27.08
C SER A 98 -8.46 3.24 26.88
N THR A 99 -7.53 2.97 27.78
CA THR A 99 -6.15 3.47 27.62
C THR A 99 -5.36 2.57 26.68
N THR A 100 -5.56 1.26 26.77
CA THR A 100 -4.77 0.27 26.04
C THR A 100 -4.98 0.31 24.53
N PHE A 101 -6.24 0.36 24.06
CA PHE A 101 -6.53 0.21 22.64
C PHE A 101 -6.04 1.39 21.78
N PRO A 102 -6.26 2.66 22.16
CA PRO A 102 -5.64 3.81 21.48
C PRO A 102 -4.12 3.71 21.38
N MET A 103 -3.44 3.27 22.44
CA MET A 103 -1.98 3.09 22.42
C MET A 103 -1.54 2.01 21.43
N VAL A 104 -2.24 0.88 21.39
CA VAL A 104 -2.00 -0.17 20.40
C VAL A 104 -2.22 0.34 18.98
N LEU A 105 -3.27 1.13 18.74
CA LEU A 105 -3.57 1.68 17.42
C LEU A 105 -2.49 2.67 16.95
N VAL A 106 -2.01 3.55 17.83
CA VAL A 106 -0.90 4.47 17.55
C VAL A 106 0.38 3.70 17.26
N GLY A 107 0.70 2.71 18.09
CA GLY A 107 1.87 1.84 17.90
C GLY A 107 1.80 1.09 16.57
N TRP A 108 0.63 0.54 16.22
CA TRP A 108 0.39 -0.14 14.95
C TRP A 108 0.57 0.79 13.74
N GLN A 109 0.04 2.01 13.82
CA GLN A 109 0.19 2.99 12.76
C GLN A 109 1.66 3.43 12.60
N ALA A 110 2.36 3.65 13.70
CA ALA A 110 3.79 3.98 13.71
C ALA A 110 4.64 2.85 13.13
N PHE A 111 4.30 1.59 13.45
CA PHE A 111 4.98 0.41 12.92
C PHE A 111 4.86 0.32 11.39
N GLN A 112 3.65 0.51 10.84
CA GLN A 112 3.45 0.53 9.39
C GLN A 112 4.28 1.62 8.69
N ILE A 113 4.30 2.83 9.25
CA ILE A 113 5.11 3.95 8.73
C ILE A 113 6.60 3.61 8.80
N ALA A 114 7.06 3.06 9.92
CA ALA A 114 8.46 2.68 10.12
C ALA A 114 8.91 1.64 9.07
N ILE A 115 8.08 0.63 8.77
CA ILE A 115 8.37 -0.33 7.70
C ILE A 115 8.51 0.39 6.36
N LEU A 116 7.55 1.25 5.99
CA LEU A 116 7.62 1.98 4.73
C LEU A 116 8.88 2.87 4.62
N MET A 117 9.25 3.55 5.71
CA MET A 117 10.48 4.35 5.76
C MET A 117 11.76 3.49 5.68
N LEU A 118 11.74 2.29 6.26
CA LEU A 118 12.85 1.33 6.14
C LEU A 118 12.93 0.75 4.72
N GLN A 119 11.80 0.48 4.07
CA GLN A 119 11.76 0.07 2.66
C GLN A 119 12.37 1.12 1.73
N ASP A 120 12.17 2.42 2.03
CA ASP A 120 12.79 3.53 1.29
C ASP A 120 14.33 3.56 1.46
N LYS A 121 14.83 3.38 2.69
CA LYS A 121 16.27 3.49 2.99
C LYS A 121 17.08 2.24 2.68
N LYS A 122 16.59 1.06 3.09
CA LYS A 122 17.31 -0.23 3.01
C LYS A 122 16.87 -1.08 1.82
N GLY A 123 15.89 -0.62 1.06
CA GLY A 123 15.28 -1.32 -0.05
C GLY A 123 14.03 -2.11 0.35
N PRO A 124 13.13 -2.42 -0.60
CA PRO A 124 11.79 -2.92 -0.29
C PRO A 124 11.73 -4.28 0.41
N ARG A 125 12.77 -5.10 0.25
CA ARG A 125 12.87 -6.47 0.78
C ARG A 125 13.86 -6.60 1.95
N PHE A 126 14.19 -5.50 2.64
CA PHE A 126 15.23 -5.49 3.67
C PHE A 126 15.04 -6.51 4.81
N PHE A 127 13.80 -6.91 5.07
CA PHE A 127 13.43 -7.86 6.13
C PHE A 127 13.30 -9.31 5.65
N ILE A 128 13.47 -9.57 4.35
CA ILE A 128 13.35 -10.91 3.76
C ILE A 128 14.76 -11.50 3.61
N PRO A 129 15.04 -12.68 4.21
CA PRO A 129 16.32 -13.36 4.03
C PRO A 129 16.58 -13.69 2.56
N LYS A 130 17.84 -13.52 2.11
CA LYS A 130 18.27 -13.75 0.71
C LYS A 130 17.86 -15.12 0.15
N LYS A 131 17.72 -16.15 1.01
CA LYS A 131 17.31 -17.51 0.62
C LYS A 131 15.89 -17.59 0.02
N TYR A 132 14.99 -16.68 0.39
CA TYR A 132 13.61 -16.67 -0.09
C TYR A 132 13.39 -15.69 -1.25
N LEU A 133 14.44 -14.98 -1.68
CA LEU A 133 14.34 -14.09 -2.83
C LEU A 133 14.56 -14.90 -4.12
N PRO A 134 13.84 -14.57 -5.21
CA PRO A 134 14.16 -15.11 -6.52
C PRO A 134 15.60 -14.73 -6.89
N GLN A 135 16.33 -15.66 -7.51
CA GLN A 135 17.67 -15.40 -8.01
C GLN A 135 17.59 -14.32 -9.09
N LYS A 136 18.16 -13.14 -8.81
CA LYS A 136 18.25 -12.06 -9.81
C LYS A 136 19.32 -12.44 -10.83
N TYR A 137 19.02 -12.27 -12.12
CA TYR A 137 20.00 -12.46 -13.17
C TYR A 137 21.13 -11.42 -13.01
N ASP A 138 22.37 -11.88 -13.05
CA ASP A 138 23.53 -11.01 -12.98
C ASP A 138 23.85 -10.48 -14.38
N TYR A 139 23.57 -9.18 -14.57
CA TYR A 139 23.85 -8.49 -15.83
C TYR A 139 25.36 -8.23 -16.01
N TYR A 140 26.14 -8.18 -14.94
CA TYR A 140 27.57 -7.89 -14.96
C TYR A 140 28.39 -9.18 -14.97
N ARG A 141 28.26 -9.97 -16.03
CA ARG A 141 29.07 -11.17 -16.22
C ARG A 141 30.12 -10.91 -17.30
N SER A 142 31.37 -11.32 -17.07
CA SER A 142 32.40 -11.27 -18.10
C SER A 142 32.13 -12.33 -19.17
N VAL A 143 32.07 -11.91 -20.43
CA VAL A 143 32.01 -12.82 -21.57
C VAL A 143 33.20 -12.53 -22.45
N PHE A 144 34.11 -13.49 -22.57
CA PHE A 144 35.20 -13.37 -23.52
C PHE A 144 34.65 -13.70 -24.91
N SER A 145 34.29 -12.65 -25.65
CA SER A 145 33.95 -12.73 -27.07
C SER A 145 35.18 -12.36 -27.89
N VAL A 146 35.59 -13.22 -28.81
CA VAL A 146 36.62 -12.90 -29.81
C VAL A 146 36.02 -11.99 -30.90
N GLU A 147 34.70 -12.00 -31.05
CA GLU A 147 33.96 -11.19 -32.02
C GLU A 147 33.61 -9.82 -31.41
N GLU A 148 33.88 -8.74 -32.17
CA GLU A 148 33.40 -7.41 -31.84
C GLU A 148 31.88 -7.37 -32.03
N THR A 149 31.15 -7.15 -30.94
CA THR A 149 29.68 -7.03 -30.95
C THR A 149 29.28 -5.57 -30.77
N ASP A 150 28.42 -5.06 -31.64
CA ASP A 150 27.91 -3.70 -31.53
C ASP A 150 26.73 -3.61 -30.55
N CYS A 151 26.71 -2.54 -29.75
CA CYS A 151 25.56 -2.21 -28.90
C CYS A 151 24.44 -1.66 -29.78
N VAL A 152 23.33 -2.39 -29.95
CA VAL A 152 22.20 -1.95 -30.80
C VAL A 152 21.48 -0.68 -30.31
N ILE A 153 21.74 -0.22 -29.08
CA ILE A 153 21.16 1.00 -28.53
C ILE A 153 21.91 2.25 -29.05
N CYS A 154 23.24 2.23 -29.04
CA CYS A 154 24.07 3.36 -29.44
C CYS A 154 24.79 3.17 -30.78
N MET A 155 24.70 1.98 -31.37
CA MET A 155 25.35 1.56 -32.61
C MET A 155 26.89 1.68 -32.59
N ASN A 156 27.51 1.58 -31.40
CA ASN A 156 28.97 1.57 -31.25
C ASN A 156 29.46 0.19 -30.78
N PRO A 157 30.73 -0.18 -31.08
CA PRO A 157 31.30 -1.44 -30.65
C PRO A 157 31.36 -1.54 -29.11
N VAL A 158 31.05 -2.72 -28.59
CA VAL A 158 31.22 -3.07 -27.18
C VAL A 158 32.51 -3.86 -27.04
N ASP A 159 33.48 -3.30 -26.32
CA ASP A 159 34.70 -4.02 -26.00
C ASP A 159 34.44 -4.98 -24.83
N SER A 160 34.29 -6.27 -25.16
CA SER A 160 34.04 -7.35 -24.19
C SER A 160 35.22 -7.60 -23.23
N ARG A 161 36.39 -7.02 -23.49
CA ARG A 161 37.58 -7.12 -22.62
C ARG A 161 37.46 -6.26 -21.37
N TYR A 162 36.59 -5.25 -21.38
CA TYR A 162 36.35 -4.37 -20.23
C TYR A 162 35.04 -4.73 -19.52
N ILE A 163 34.98 -4.50 -18.22
CA ILE A 163 33.82 -4.84 -17.36
C ILE A 163 32.61 -3.91 -17.61
N ASP A 164 32.76 -2.87 -18.42
CA ASP A 164 31.70 -1.86 -18.68
C ASP A 164 30.64 -2.32 -19.70
N HIS A 165 30.28 -3.60 -19.66
CA HIS A 165 29.21 -4.18 -20.46
C HIS A 165 28.24 -4.96 -19.58
N MET A 166 26.99 -5.01 -20.04
CA MET A 166 25.93 -5.82 -19.45
C MET A 166 25.47 -6.87 -20.44
N VAL A 167 25.20 -8.07 -19.92
CA VAL A 167 24.65 -9.18 -20.69
C VAL A 167 23.22 -9.42 -20.23
N THR A 168 22.31 -9.57 -21.16
CA THR A 168 20.91 -9.88 -20.88
C THR A 168 20.69 -11.39 -20.70
N PRO A 169 19.55 -11.85 -20.13
CA PRO A 169 19.25 -13.28 -20.01
C PRO A 169 19.20 -14.03 -21.35
N CYS A 170 18.91 -13.33 -22.45
CA CYS A 170 18.94 -13.88 -23.80
C CYS A 170 20.34 -13.89 -24.45
N GLY A 171 21.37 -13.41 -23.75
CA GLY A 171 22.77 -13.45 -24.20
C GLY A 171 23.25 -12.24 -24.99
N HIS A 172 22.40 -11.24 -25.28
CA HIS A 172 22.82 -10.02 -25.95
C HIS A 172 23.65 -9.11 -25.02
N ILE A 173 24.64 -8.45 -25.59
CA ILE A 173 25.63 -7.60 -24.91
C ILE A 173 25.35 -6.12 -25.22
N PHE A 174 25.40 -5.26 -24.21
CA PHE A 174 25.18 -3.82 -24.31
C PHE A 174 26.21 -3.07 -23.45
N HIS A 175 26.47 -1.78 -23.76
CA HIS A 175 27.16 -0.91 -22.79
C HIS A 175 26.30 -0.75 -21.53
N ALA A 176 26.92 -0.79 -20.36
CA ALA A 176 26.20 -0.64 -19.08
C ALA A 176 25.36 0.65 -19.05
N ARG A 177 25.95 1.78 -19.49
CA ARG A 177 25.26 3.08 -19.58
C ARG A 177 24.04 3.06 -20.50
N CYS A 178 24.10 2.34 -21.61
CA CYS A 178 23.00 2.29 -22.57
C CYS A 178 21.81 1.51 -22.01
N LEU A 179 22.07 0.38 -21.35
CA LEU A 179 21.03 -0.47 -20.79
C LEU A 179 20.41 0.11 -19.49
N GLU A 180 21.17 0.86 -18.69
CA GLU A 180 20.65 1.53 -17.49
C GLU A 180 19.75 2.73 -17.81
N GLN A 181 19.96 3.38 -18.96
CA GLN A 181 19.16 4.53 -19.39
C GLN A 181 17.88 4.14 -20.13
N TRP A 182 17.82 2.94 -20.70
CA TRP A 182 16.70 2.42 -21.49
C TRP A 182 15.56 1.90 -20.62
#